data_AF-A0A952JG74-F1
#
_entry.id   AF-A0A952JG74-F1
#
_cell.length_a   1.000
_cell.length_b   1.000
_cell.length_c   1.000
_cell.angle_alpha   90.00
_cell.angle_beta   90.00
_cell.angle_gamma   90.00
#
_symmetry.space_group_name_H-M   'P 1'
#
loop_
_entity.id
_entity.type
_entity.pdbx_description
1 polymer ?
#
loop_
_entity_poly.entity_id
_entity_poly.type
_entity_poly.pdbx_seq_one_letter_code
_entity_poly.pdbx_strand_id
1 'polypeptide(L)'
;MQAHKIFSRAGVIFLGTISLLLSDCTDQESVSITLSQPVVFSINEATVNSSGKDFEINASLDIRNSAELTDYINKIEAIEIKHIEYIVSGSSASDISLTNSKIETSSGFDVGTAQTIQFSNNNTGEFMLQPPGVNDLSTRLKGAGQDNMKLLGRLSRTPLAATLTVNFRLTVKARAN
;
A
#
# COMPACT_ATOMS: atom_id res chain seq x y z
N MET A 1 83.84 32.81 -16.03
CA MET A 1 82.66 32.51 -15.18
C MET A 1 83.03 31.30 -14.34
N GLN A 2 83.46 31.49 -13.08
CA GLN A 2 82.59 31.46 -11.89
C GLN A 2 81.69 30.21 -11.86
N ALA A 3 81.59 29.39 -10.82
CA ALA A 3 82.28 29.30 -9.55
C ALA A 3 81.85 27.95 -8.93
N HIS A 4 82.73 27.40 -8.11
CA HIS A 4 82.48 26.72 -6.84
C HIS A 4 81.30 25.73 -6.71
N LYS A 5 81.61 24.42 -6.58
CA LYS A 5 81.98 23.73 -5.32
C LYS A 5 80.74 23.40 -4.45
N ILE A 6 80.68 22.14 -4.02
CA ILE A 6 80.38 21.66 -2.65
C ILE A 6 79.06 20.87 -2.39
N PHE A 7 79.26 19.73 -1.67
CA PHE A 7 78.37 18.95 -0.77
C PHE A 7 77.12 18.25 -1.34
N SER A 8 76.53 17.21 -0.74
CA SER A 8 76.94 16.07 0.11
C SER A 8 75.68 15.22 0.32
N ARG A 9 75.84 13.90 0.44
CA ARG A 9 75.09 12.96 1.31
C ARG A 9 73.56 13.11 1.49
N ALA A 10 72.86 12.09 0.99
CA ALA A 10 71.85 11.24 1.64
C ALA A 10 70.96 11.79 2.78
N GLY A 11 69.63 11.62 2.62
CA GLY A 11 68.73 11.37 3.77
C GLY A 11 67.25 11.79 3.62
N VAL A 12 66.36 10.79 3.80
CA VAL A 12 65.05 10.84 4.51
C VAL A 12 63.82 11.43 3.75
N ILE A 13 62.91 10.60 3.21
CA ILE A 13 61.57 10.15 3.72
C ILE A 13 60.56 11.30 4.01
N PHE A 14 59.37 11.35 3.36
CA PHE A 14 58.03 11.00 3.90
C PHE A 14 56.87 11.40 2.97
N LEU A 15 55.78 10.62 3.12
CA LEU A 15 54.53 10.58 2.37
C LEU A 15 53.66 11.86 2.44
N GLY A 16 52.72 11.96 1.50
CA GLY A 16 51.35 12.39 1.86
C GLY A 16 50.62 13.20 0.79
N THR A 17 49.64 12.58 0.14
CA THR A 17 48.23 13.06 0.01
C THR A 17 47.54 12.34 -1.16
N ILE A 18 47.14 11.08 -0.93
CA ILE A 18 46.02 10.49 -1.68
C ILE A 18 44.78 11.18 -1.11
N SER A 19 44.21 12.12 -1.87
CA SER A 19 42.89 12.66 -1.58
C SER A 19 41.86 11.56 -1.86
N LEU A 20 41.52 10.80 -0.82
CA LEU A 20 40.31 10.00 -0.80
C LEU A 20 39.14 10.99 -0.77
N LEU A 21 38.56 11.21 -1.94
CA LEU A 21 37.18 11.66 -2.04
C LEU A 21 36.32 10.58 -1.36
N LEU A 22 35.99 10.81 -0.09
CA LEU A 22 34.86 10.17 0.54
C LEU A 22 33.62 10.66 -0.21
N SER A 23 33.27 9.99 -1.29
CA SER A 23 31.88 9.94 -1.71
C SER A 23 31.13 9.24 -0.59
N ASP A 24 30.58 10.04 0.32
CA ASP A 24 29.52 9.64 1.23
C ASP A 24 28.35 9.13 0.39
N CYS A 25 28.45 7.87 -0.05
CA CYS A 25 27.31 7.06 -0.43
C CYS A 25 26.63 6.70 0.89
N THR A 26 25.93 7.67 1.48
CA THR A 26 24.94 7.37 2.51
C THR A 26 23.80 6.64 1.82
N ASP A 27 23.99 5.35 1.54
CA ASP A 27 22.86 4.44 1.45
C ASP A 27 22.21 4.49 2.83
N GLN A 28 21.22 5.36 2.99
CA GLN A 28 20.31 5.27 4.12
C GLN A 28 19.73 3.86 4.04
N GLU A 29 20.09 3.01 5.00
CA GLU A 29 19.56 1.66 5.08
C GLU A 29 18.03 1.78 5.02
N SER A 30 17.40 0.96 4.20
CA SER A 30 15.94 0.97 4.07
C SER A 30 15.41 -0.35 4.56
N VAL A 31 14.34 -0.29 5.35
CA VAL A 31 13.61 -1.47 5.82
C VAL A 31 12.39 -1.69 4.94
N SER A 32 12.06 -2.96 4.71
CA SER A 32 10.83 -3.37 4.04
C SER A 32 9.93 -4.09 5.04
N ILE A 33 8.74 -3.55 5.24
CA ILE A 33 7.75 -4.03 6.22
C ILE A 33 6.55 -4.52 5.43
N THR A 34 6.18 -5.79 5.59
CA THR A 34 4.99 -6.35 4.96
C THR A 34 3.87 -6.42 5.99
N LEU A 35 2.74 -5.79 5.68
CA LEU A 35 1.58 -5.74 6.57
C LEU A 35 0.28 -6.09 5.84
N SER A 36 -0.74 -6.40 6.62
CA SER A 36 -2.11 -6.55 6.13
C SER A 36 -2.98 -5.48 6.74
N GLN A 37 -3.53 -4.60 5.90
CA GLN A 37 -4.40 -3.53 6.35
C GLN A 37 -5.85 -3.83 5.95
N PRO A 38 -6.75 -4.10 6.91
CA PRO A 38 -8.15 -4.35 6.62
C PRO A 38 -8.93 -3.05 6.37
N VAL A 39 -9.92 -3.14 5.48
CA VAL A 39 -11.00 -2.17 5.26
C VAL A 39 -12.32 -2.92 5.44
N VAL A 40 -13.19 -2.41 6.31
CA VAL A 40 -14.43 -3.09 6.67
C VAL A 40 -15.62 -2.33 6.09
N PHE A 41 -16.30 -2.94 5.12
CA PHE A 41 -17.55 -2.43 4.55
C PHE A 41 -18.74 -3.08 5.24
N SER A 42 -19.53 -2.28 5.96
CA SER A 42 -20.74 -2.73 6.66
C SER A 42 -21.97 -2.53 5.79
N ILE A 43 -22.49 -3.62 5.21
CA ILE A 43 -23.59 -3.59 4.25
C ILE A 43 -24.91 -3.79 5.00
N ASN A 44 -25.85 -2.86 4.81
CA ASN A 44 -27.19 -2.95 5.38
C ASN A 44 -28.23 -2.37 4.41
N GLU A 45 -28.64 -3.19 3.45
CA GLU A 45 -29.68 -2.88 2.48
C GLU A 45 -31.01 -3.48 2.94
N ALA A 46 -31.93 -2.66 3.45
CA ALA A 46 -33.19 -3.13 4.02
C ALA A 46 -34.36 -3.14 3.03
N THR A 47 -34.28 -2.35 1.96
CA THR A 47 -35.37 -2.25 0.97
C THR A 47 -35.40 -3.50 0.10
N VAL A 48 -36.59 -4.04 -0.18
CA VAL A 48 -36.73 -5.21 -1.06
C VAL A 48 -36.57 -4.76 -2.51
N ASN A 49 -35.63 -5.39 -3.23
CA ASN A 49 -35.52 -5.27 -4.68
C ASN A 49 -35.08 -6.62 -5.25
N SER A 50 -36.00 -7.32 -5.90
CA SER A 50 -35.78 -8.64 -6.49
C SER A 50 -35.05 -8.62 -7.84
N SER A 51 -34.96 -7.46 -8.50
CA SER A 51 -34.32 -7.28 -9.81
C SER A 51 -32.87 -6.76 -9.72
N GLY A 52 -32.37 -6.63 -8.49
CA GLY A 52 -31.06 -6.09 -8.20
C GLY A 52 -31.02 -4.57 -8.18
N LYS A 53 -29.95 -4.04 -7.58
CA LYS A 53 -29.76 -2.61 -7.33
C LYS A 53 -28.27 -2.28 -7.48
N ASP A 54 -28.00 -1.09 -8.02
CA ASP A 54 -26.64 -0.54 -8.02
C ASP A 54 -26.26 -0.17 -6.59
N PHE A 55 -25.06 -0.58 -6.20
CA PHE A 55 -24.60 -0.55 -4.84
C PHE A 55 -23.32 0.27 -4.73
N GLU A 56 -23.27 1.11 -3.72
CA GLU A 56 -22.11 1.92 -3.36
C GLU A 56 -22.02 2.03 -1.84
N ILE A 57 -20.83 1.84 -1.29
CA ILE A 57 -20.53 2.11 0.11
C ILE A 57 -19.09 2.57 0.29
N ASN A 58 -18.85 3.45 1.26
CA ASN A 58 -17.51 3.98 1.57
C ASN A 58 -16.98 3.40 2.89
N ALA A 59 -15.66 3.21 2.97
CA ALA A 59 -14.95 2.84 4.18
C ALA A 59 -13.50 3.34 4.14
N SER A 60 -12.92 3.66 5.30
CA SER A 60 -11.56 4.19 5.38
C SER A 60 -10.52 3.08 5.37
N LEU A 61 -9.46 3.28 4.59
CA LEU A 61 -8.18 2.59 4.71
C LEU A 61 -7.22 3.50 5.46
N ASP A 62 -6.62 3.07 6.57
CA ASP A 62 -5.70 3.88 7.37
C ASP A 62 -4.55 3.03 7.90
N ILE A 63 -3.33 3.30 7.44
CA ILE A 63 -2.11 2.58 7.83
C ILE A 63 -1.41 3.23 9.04
N ARG A 64 -1.83 4.42 9.48
CA ARG A 64 -1.18 5.16 10.57
C ARG A 64 -1.33 4.47 11.93
N ASN A 65 -2.37 3.65 12.06
CA ASN A 65 -2.65 2.89 13.28
C ASN A 65 -2.00 1.50 13.25
N SER A 66 -1.21 1.16 12.22
CA SER A 66 -0.48 -0.09 12.18
C SER A 66 0.67 -0.05 13.18
N ALA A 67 0.66 -0.99 14.14
CA ALA A 67 1.72 -1.12 15.14
C ALA A 67 3.10 -1.30 14.49
N GLU A 68 3.16 -2.01 13.35
CA GLU A 68 4.38 -2.28 12.57
C GLU A 68 4.98 -1.01 11.94
N LEU A 69 4.20 0.06 11.79
CA LEU A 69 4.61 1.32 11.18
C LEU A 69 4.85 2.44 12.19
N THR A 70 4.69 2.19 13.49
CA THR A 70 4.79 3.23 14.54
C THR A 70 6.08 4.06 14.44
N ASP A 71 7.22 3.40 14.21
CA ASP A 71 8.54 4.05 14.11
C ASP A 71 8.89 4.57 12.71
N TYR A 72 8.04 4.26 11.73
CA TYR A 72 8.32 4.43 10.30
C TYR A 72 7.33 5.33 9.57
N ILE A 73 6.20 5.70 10.18
CA ILE A 73 5.10 6.41 9.49
C ILE A 73 5.55 7.72 8.83
N ASN A 74 6.50 8.44 9.43
CA ASN A 74 7.06 9.69 8.92
C ASN A 74 8.30 9.49 8.01
N LYS A 75 8.66 8.24 7.72
CA LYS A 75 9.86 7.83 6.96
C LYS A 75 9.53 6.97 5.75
N ILE A 76 8.24 6.84 5.40
CA ILE A 76 7.78 6.04 4.27
C ILE A 76 8.30 6.64 2.96
N GLU A 77 9.02 5.83 2.20
CA GLU A 77 9.56 6.18 0.89
C GLU A 77 8.68 5.66 -0.24
N ALA A 78 8.12 4.45 -0.06
CA ALA A 78 7.24 3.81 -1.02
C ALA A 78 6.26 2.86 -0.33
N ILE A 79 5.09 2.71 -0.94
CA ILE A 79 4.08 1.72 -0.57
C ILE A 79 3.73 0.94 -1.82
N GLU A 80 3.79 -0.38 -1.73
CA GLU A 80 3.40 -1.28 -2.80
C GLU A 80 2.21 -2.12 -2.34
N ILE A 81 1.16 -2.18 -3.16
CA ILE A 81 0.00 -3.05 -2.94
C ILE A 81 0.26 -4.33 -3.71
N LYS A 82 0.52 -5.42 -2.99
CA LYS A 82 0.83 -6.74 -3.59
C LYS A 82 -0.41 -7.50 -3.97
N HIS A 83 -1.43 -7.41 -3.13
CA HIS A 83 -2.58 -8.29 -3.17
C HIS A 83 -3.77 -7.68 -2.43
N ILE A 84 -4.97 -7.95 -2.92
CA ILE A 84 -6.23 -7.54 -2.27
C ILE A 84 -7.14 -8.77 -2.23
N GLU A 85 -7.40 -9.24 -1.02
CA GLU A 85 -8.32 -10.36 -0.74
C GLU A 85 -9.52 -9.88 0.06
N TYR A 86 -10.61 -10.63 0.04
CA TYR A 86 -11.79 -10.33 0.84
C TYR A 86 -12.28 -11.56 1.60
N ILE A 87 -12.99 -11.29 2.68
CA ILE A 87 -13.81 -12.25 3.41
C ILE A 87 -15.18 -11.64 3.70
N VAL A 88 -16.22 -12.42 3.43
CA VAL A 88 -17.60 -12.09 3.80
C VAL A 88 -17.91 -12.71 5.15
N SER A 89 -18.55 -11.95 6.03
CA SER A 89 -19.05 -12.42 7.31
C SER A 89 -20.41 -11.81 7.65
N GLY A 90 -21.13 -12.43 8.59
CA GLY A 90 -22.39 -11.90 9.10
C GLY A 90 -23.52 -11.84 8.07
N SER A 91 -23.39 -12.56 6.95
CA SER A 91 -24.44 -12.60 5.93
C SER A 91 -25.51 -13.63 6.25
N SER A 92 -26.77 -13.21 6.13
CA SER A 92 -27.95 -14.08 6.24
C SER A 92 -28.43 -14.66 4.91
N ALA A 93 -27.84 -14.29 3.78
CA ALA A 93 -28.35 -14.62 2.45
C ALA A 93 -27.24 -15.14 1.51
N SER A 94 -27.21 -16.47 1.32
CA SER A 94 -26.17 -17.15 0.53
C SER A 94 -26.37 -17.08 -0.99
N ASP A 95 -27.49 -16.55 -1.46
CA ASP A 95 -27.85 -16.44 -2.89
C ASP A 95 -27.76 -15.00 -3.43
N ILE A 96 -27.32 -14.06 -2.59
CA ILE A 96 -27.07 -12.68 -2.98
C ILE A 96 -25.60 -12.52 -3.37
N SER A 97 -25.36 -11.83 -4.47
CA SER A 97 -24.02 -11.53 -4.94
C SER A 97 -23.87 -10.07 -5.33
N LEU A 98 -22.64 -9.55 -5.22
CA LEU A 98 -22.22 -8.31 -5.84
C LEU A 98 -21.52 -8.64 -7.16
N THR A 99 -22.04 -8.14 -8.27
CA THR A 99 -21.46 -8.34 -9.60
C THR A 99 -20.76 -7.08 -10.09
N ASN A 100 -19.74 -7.26 -10.95
CA ASN A 100 -18.90 -6.16 -11.45
C ASN A 100 -18.35 -5.30 -10.29
N SER A 101 -17.87 -5.97 -9.26
CA SER A 101 -17.44 -5.32 -8.02
C SER A 101 -16.14 -4.55 -8.27
N LYS A 102 -16.06 -3.34 -7.75
CA LYS A 102 -14.88 -2.47 -7.87
C LYS A 102 -14.58 -1.83 -6.53
N ILE A 103 -13.30 -1.62 -6.25
CA ILE A 103 -12.86 -0.76 -5.16
C ILE A 103 -12.16 0.44 -5.79
N GLU A 104 -12.67 1.63 -5.53
CA GLU A 104 -12.09 2.89 -5.98
C GLU A 104 -11.40 3.63 -4.84
N THR A 105 -10.34 4.37 -5.18
CA THR A 105 -9.80 5.42 -4.32
C THR A 105 -10.75 6.60 -4.25
N SER A 106 -10.52 7.54 -3.32
CA SER A 106 -11.29 8.78 -3.28
C SER A 106 -11.08 9.70 -4.50
N SER A 107 -10.06 9.43 -5.31
CA SER A 107 -9.84 10.08 -6.61
C SER A 107 -10.68 9.47 -7.75
N GLY A 108 -11.40 8.37 -7.50
CA GLY A 108 -12.24 7.68 -8.49
C GLY A 108 -11.48 6.71 -9.40
N PHE A 109 -10.27 6.28 -9.01
CA PHE A 109 -9.54 5.25 -9.75
C PHE A 109 -9.82 3.87 -9.17
N ASP A 110 -10.23 2.95 -10.04
CA ASP A 110 -10.33 1.53 -9.70
C ASP A 110 -8.97 1.00 -9.24
N VAL A 111 -8.88 0.51 -8.01
CA VAL A 111 -7.72 -0.17 -7.41
C VAL A 111 -7.79 -1.67 -7.66
N GLY A 112 -9.00 -2.23 -7.59
CA GLY A 112 -9.23 -3.65 -7.74
C GLY A 112 -10.62 -3.96 -8.27
N THR A 113 -10.72 -5.02 -9.07
CA THR A 113 -11.99 -5.49 -9.64
C THR A 113 -12.22 -6.97 -9.34
N ALA A 114 -13.45 -7.34 -8.99
CA ALA A 114 -13.89 -8.72 -8.84
C ALA A 114 -15.17 -8.95 -9.63
N GLN A 115 -15.22 -10.01 -10.44
CA GLN A 115 -16.37 -10.26 -11.32
C GLN A 115 -17.64 -10.55 -10.51
N THR A 116 -17.52 -11.33 -9.44
CA THR A 116 -18.62 -11.64 -8.54
C THR A 116 -18.10 -11.90 -7.13
N ILE A 117 -18.77 -11.32 -6.14
CA ILE A 117 -18.60 -11.60 -4.72
C ILE A 117 -19.89 -12.23 -4.23
N GLN A 118 -19.84 -13.48 -3.80
CA GLN A 118 -20.99 -14.14 -3.18
C GLN A 118 -21.07 -13.72 -1.71
N PHE A 119 -22.24 -13.28 -1.25
CA PHE A 119 -22.45 -12.95 0.16
C PHE A 119 -22.84 -14.18 0.99
N SER A 120 -22.25 -15.35 0.72
CA SER A 120 -22.32 -16.46 1.67
C SER A 120 -21.34 -16.24 2.83
N ASN A 121 -21.72 -16.67 4.04
CA ASN A 121 -20.89 -16.47 5.21
C ASN A 121 -19.54 -17.21 5.07
N ASN A 122 -18.44 -16.56 5.45
CA ASN A 122 -17.05 -17.01 5.26
C ASN A 122 -16.61 -17.16 3.80
N ASN A 123 -17.35 -16.62 2.83
CA ASN A 123 -16.89 -16.62 1.45
C ASN A 123 -15.64 -15.74 1.31
N THR A 124 -14.64 -16.25 0.62
CA THR A 124 -13.38 -15.56 0.38
C THR A 124 -13.11 -15.43 -1.11
N GLY A 125 -12.31 -14.44 -1.49
CA GLY A 125 -11.83 -14.29 -2.85
C GLY A 125 -10.87 -13.12 -2.98
N GLU A 126 -10.57 -12.76 -4.21
CA GLU A 126 -9.52 -11.80 -4.53
C GLU A 126 -10.01 -10.76 -5.53
N PHE A 127 -9.41 -9.57 -5.47
CA PHE A 127 -9.57 -8.54 -6.48
C PHE A 127 -8.39 -8.56 -7.43
N MET A 128 -8.68 -8.50 -8.73
CA MET A 128 -7.65 -8.25 -9.75
C MET A 128 -7.23 -6.78 -9.68
N LEU A 129 -5.94 -6.55 -9.43
CA LEU A 129 -5.37 -5.22 -9.29
C LEU A 129 -5.45 -4.42 -10.59
N GLN A 130 -5.72 -3.13 -10.44
CA GLN A 130 -5.79 -2.18 -11.54
C GLN A 130 -4.67 -1.13 -11.38
N PRO A 131 -3.63 -1.15 -12.24
CA PRO A 131 -2.43 -0.35 -12.03
C PRO A 131 -2.66 1.16 -11.82
N PRO A 132 -3.58 1.84 -12.54
CA PRO A 132 -3.84 3.26 -12.29
C PRO A 132 -4.29 3.56 -10.86
N GLY A 133 -5.27 2.81 -10.33
CA GLY A 133 -5.74 3.01 -8.96
C GLY A 133 -4.78 2.47 -7.91
N VAL A 134 -4.01 1.42 -8.20
CA VAL A 134 -2.91 0.98 -7.32
C VAL A 134 -1.88 2.09 -7.13
N ASN A 135 -1.45 2.74 -8.22
CA ASN A 135 -0.49 3.84 -8.14
C ASN A 135 -1.05 5.06 -7.41
N ASP A 136 -2.32 5.40 -7.65
CA ASP A 136 -3.01 6.48 -6.93
C ASP A 136 -3.08 6.15 -5.43
N LEU A 137 -3.54 4.94 -5.06
CA LEU A 137 -3.65 4.53 -3.67
C LEU A 137 -2.29 4.54 -2.96
N SER A 138 -1.26 3.99 -3.57
CA SER A 138 0.12 4.03 -3.04
C SER A 138 0.58 5.46 -2.76
N THR A 139 0.27 6.42 -3.66
CA THR A 139 0.62 7.83 -3.50
C THR A 139 -0.12 8.46 -2.32
N ARG A 140 -1.43 8.18 -2.19
CA ARG A 140 -2.28 8.70 -1.12
C ARG A 140 -1.89 8.16 0.24
N LEU A 141 -1.63 6.86 0.34
CA LEU A 141 -1.16 6.23 1.58
C LEU A 141 0.22 6.73 1.98
N LYS A 142 1.13 6.97 1.02
CA LYS A 142 2.44 7.57 1.31
C LYS A 142 2.30 9.01 1.83
N GLY A 143 1.40 9.80 1.24
CA GLY A 143 1.23 11.22 1.58
C GLY A 143 0.45 11.46 2.86
N ALA A 144 -0.71 10.81 3.01
CA ALA A 144 -1.66 11.06 4.09
C ALA A 144 -1.77 9.90 5.10
N GLY A 145 -1.21 8.72 4.78
CA GLY A 145 -1.37 7.50 5.60
C GLY A 145 -2.76 6.88 5.53
N GLN A 146 -3.69 7.45 4.75
CA GLN A 146 -5.07 6.99 4.66
C GLN A 146 -5.72 7.35 3.32
N ASP A 147 -6.80 6.63 2.98
CA ASP A 147 -7.72 7.00 1.91
C ASP A 147 -9.17 6.57 2.25
N ASN A 148 -10.15 7.23 1.64
CA ASN A 148 -11.54 6.81 1.73
C ASN A 148 -11.88 5.94 0.51
N MET A 149 -11.99 4.64 0.74
CA MET A 149 -12.23 3.64 -0.29
C MET A 149 -13.72 3.54 -0.57
N LYS A 150 -14.07 3.31 -1.83
CA LYS A 150 -15.45 3.10 -2.26
C LYS A 150 -15.60 1.72 -2.88
N LEU A 151 -16.51 0.92 -2.34
CA LEU A 151 -16.92 -0.36 -2.94
C LEU A 151 -18.17 -0.13 -3.79
N LEU A 152 -18.09 -0.53 -5.06
CA LEU A 152 -19.13 -0.37 -6.07
C LEU A 152 -19.50 -1.73 -6.67
N GLY A 153 -20.70 -1.82 -7.22
CA GLY A 153 -21.12 -2.94 -8.06
C GLY A 153 -22.64 -3.01 -8.20
N ARG A 154 -23.15 -4.17 -8.60
CA ARG A 154 -24.59 -4.42 -8.65
C ARG A 154 -24.95 -5.62 -7.80
N LEU A 155 -25.76 -5.39 -6.77
CA LEU A 155 -26.36 -6.46 -5.96
C LEU A 155 -27.40 -7.21 -6.80
N SER A 156 -27.38 -8.53 -6.74
CA SER A 156 -28.35 -9.38 -7.45
C SER A 156 -29.78 -9.20 -6.93
N ARG A 157 -29.93 -8.96 -5.63
CA ARG A 157 -31.19 -8.59 -4.95
C ARG A 157 -30.92 -8.03 -3.56
N THR A 158 -31.96 -7.51 -2.92
CA THR A 158 -32.00 -7.00 -1.53
C THR A 158 -33.31 -7.48 -0.88
N PRO A 159 -33.40 -7.63 0.46
CA PRO A 159 -32.49 -7.09 1.49
C PRO A 159 -31.20 -7.91 1.69
N LEU A 160 -30.15 -7.24 2.19
CA LEU A 160 -28.86 -7.83 2.54
C LEU A 160 -28.27 -7.12 3.77
N ALA A 161 -27.97 -7.87 4.82
CA ALA A 161 -27.10 -7.44 5.90
C ALA A 161 -25.85 -8.33 5.89
N ALA A 162 -24.66 -7.75 5.75
CA ALA A 162 -23.40 -8.47 5.69
C ALA A 162 -22.23 -7.55 6.01
N THR A 163 -21.08 -8.13 6.31
CA THR A 163 -19.80 -7.43 6.41
C THR A 163 -18.84 -7.98 5.37
N LEU A 164 -18.26 -7.10 4.55
CA LEU A 164 -17.16 -7.43 3.65
C LEU A 164 -15.88 -6.81 4.21
N THR A 165 -14.96 -7.65 4.66
CA THR A 165 -13.61 -7.21 5.05
C THR A 165 -12.68 -7.43 3.88
N VAL A 166 -12.08 -6.34 3.39
CA VAL A 166 -11.08 -6.36 2.33
C VAL A 166 -9.71 -6.14 2.94
N ASN A 167 -8.80 -7.08 2.76
CA ASN A 167 -7.43 -7.01 3.28
C ASN A 167 -6.47 -6.58 2.18
N PHE A 168 -5.84 -5.42 2.37
CA PHE A 168 -4.77 -4.94 1.51
C PHE A 168 -3.45 -5.48 2.02
N ARG A 169 -2.76 -6.29 1.22
CA ARG A 169 -1.39 -6.74 1.52
C ARG A 169 -0.43 -5.71 0.97
N LEU A 170 0.25 -5.02 1.88
CA LEU A 170 1.12 -3.90 1.58
C LEU A 170 2.57 -4.28 1.87
N THR A 171 3.49 -3.81 1.04
CA THR A 171 4.91 -3.69 1.38
C THR A 171 5.26 -2.22 1.51
N VAL A 172 5.70 -1.81 2.68
CA VAL A 172 6.11 -0.45 3.00
C VAL A 172 7.63 -0.41 3.05
N LYS A 173 8.23 0.40 2.18
CA LYS A 173 9.65 0.73 2.24
C LYS A 173 9.80 2.02 3.03
N ALA A 174 10.61 1.98 4.08
CA ALA A 174 10.90 3.14 4.92
C ALA A 174 12.39 3.23 5.22
N ARG A 175 12.88 4.43 5.55
CA ARG A 175 14.25 4.61 6.00
C ARG A 175 14.44 3.94 7.36
N ALA A 176 15.41 3.02 7.44
CA ALA A 176 16.05 2.66 8.68
C ALA A 176 16.86 3.87 9.17
N ASN A 177 16.99 4.01 10.48
CA ASN A 177 17.53 5.22 11.12
C ASN A 177 18.92 5.60 10.60
#